data_AF-A0A2V6PDR7-F1
#
_entry.id   AF-A0A2V6PDR7-F1
#
_cell.length_a   1.000
_cell.length_b   1.000
_cell.length_c   1.000
_cell.angle_alpha   90.00
_cell.angle_beta   90.00
_cell.angle_gamma   90.00
#
_symmetry.space_group_name_H-M   'P 1'
#
loop_
_entity.id
_entity.type
_entity.pdbx_description
1 polymer ?
#
loop_
_entity_poly.entity_id
_entity_poly.type
_entity_poly.pdbx_seq_one_letter_code
_entity_poly.pdbx_strand_id
1 'polypeptide(L)' 'LAVLIDLDDGPDRIDFGGTINLAIAGGDDVASRKSRILGGREWVRLGAVEMGLDCLRRYLQGLPVDERIDFEKV' A
#
# COMPACT_ATOMS: atom_id res chain seq x y z
N LEU A 1 11.20 -6.06 -0.15
CA LEU A 1 9.94 -5.28 -0.17
C LEU A 1 10.08 -4.15 -1.17
N ALA A 2 9.12 -4.00 -2.06
CA ALA A 2 8.94 -2.84 -2.92
C ALA A 2 7.53 -2.28 -2.71
N VAL A 3 7.44 -0.95 -2.62
CA VAL A 3 6.17 -0.21 -2.57
C VAL A 3 6.25 0.88 -3.63
N LEU A 4 5.42 0.76 -4.66
CA LEU A 4 5.32 1.71 -5.76
C LEU A 4 4.03 2.51 -5.61
N ILE A 5 4.17 3.83 -5.71
CA ILE A 5 3.06 4.77 -5.55
C ILE A 5 2.85 5.47 -6.89
N ASP A 6 1.69 5.26 -7.48
CA ASP A 6 1.21 5.99 -8.65
C ASP A 6 0.16 7.01 -8.18
N LEU A 7 0.58 8.26 -8.05
CA LEU A 7 -0.28 9.35 -7.58
C LEU A 7 -1.20 9.81 -8.70
N ASP A 8 -2.44 10.16 -8.34
CA ASP A 8 -3.33 10.81 -9.30
C ASP A 8 -2.76 12.15 -9.77
N ASP A 9 -2.92 12.43 -11.05
CA ASP A 9 -2.68 13.77 -11.59
C ASP A 9 -3.69 14.78 -11.03
N GLY A 10 -3.22 16.00 -10.76
CA GLY A 10 -4.07 17.11 -10.35
C GLY A 10 -3.78 17.69 -8.95
N PRO A 11 -4.74 18.46 -8.39
CA PRO A 11 -4.55 19.21 -7.15
C PRO A 11 -4.49 18.31 -5.92
N ASP A 12 -3.76 18.77 -4.91
CA ASP A 12 -3.57 18.07 -3.63
C ASP A 12 -4.81 18.24 -2.72
N ARG A 13 -5.78 17.32 -2.81
CA ARG A 13 -7.08 17.39 -2.10
C ARG A 13 -7.59 16.00 -1.71
N ILE A 14 -8.58 15.96 -0.81
CA ILE A 14 -9.09 14.73 -0.18
C ILE A 14 -9.72 13.71 -1.14
N ASP A 15 -10.24 14.16 -2.29
CA ASP A 15 -10.90 13.30 -3.28
C ASP A 15 -9.93 12.67 -4.29
N PHE A 16 -8.67 13.11 -4.29
CA PHE A 16 -7.57 12.51 -5.05
C PHE A 16 -6.95 11.36 -4.24
N GLY A 17 -5.97 10.69 -4.82
CA GLY A 17 -5.30 9.60 -4.14
C GLY A 17 -4.09 9.08 -4.89
N GLY A 18 -3.78 7.82 -4.63
CA GLY A 18 -2.81 7.08 -5.40
C GLY A 18 -3.06 5.57 -5.36
N THR A 19 -2.64 4.92 -6.43
CA THR A 19 -2.58 3.46 -6.53
C THR A 19 -1.27 2.97 -5.95
N ILE A 20 -1.35 2.03 -5.02
CA ILE A 20 -0.19 1.43 -4.37
C ILE A 20 -0.04 0.01 -4.92
N ASN A 21 1.13 -0.30 -5.49
CA ASN A 21 1.52 -1.66 -5.82
C ASN A 21 2.62 -2.10 -4.86
N LEU A 22 2.38 -3.18 -4.14
CA LEU A 22 3.29 -3.72 -3.14
C LEU A 22 3.71 -5.14 -3.52
N ALA A 23 5.00 -5.44 -3.36
CA ALA A 23 5.53 -6.79 -3.50
C ALA A 23 6.60 -7.09 -2.43
N ILE A 24 6.53 -8.28 -1.84
CA ILE A 24 7.51 -8.83 -0.92
C ILE A 24 8.02 -10.13 -1.56
N ALA A 25 9.32 -10.19 -1.83
CA ALA A 25 9.98 -11.41 -2.25
C ALA A 25 10.70 -12.02 -1.04
N GLY A 26 10.35 -13.25 -0.71
CA GLY A 26 11.04 -14.10 0.25
C GLY A 26 12.01 -15.06 -0.44
N GLY A 27 12.47 -16.06 0.32
CA GLY A 27 13.35 -17.11 -0.21
C GLY A 27 12.64 -18.02 -1.22
N ASP A 28 11.42 -18.44 -0.90
CA ASP A 28 10.69 -19.47 -1.66
C ASP A 28 9.37 -18.95 -2.26
N ASP A 29 8.95 -17.73 -1.92
CA ASP A 29 7.66 -17.19 -2.29
C ASP A 29 7.67 -15.68 -2.53
N VAL A 30 6.59 -15.20 -3.15
CA VAL A 30 6.35 -13.78 -3.39
C VAL A 30 4.91 -13.46 -2.98
N ALA A 31 4.75 -12.48 -2.10
CA ALA A 31 3.47 -11.87 -1.81
C ALA A 31 3.35 -10.55 -2.56
N SER A 32 2.20 -10.27 -3.18
CA SER A 32 1.95 -8.99 -3.82
C SER A 32 0.50 -8.57 -3.65
N ARG A 33 0.27 -7.25 -3.67
CA ARG A 33 -1.07 -6.68 -3.62
C ARG A 33 -1.13 -5.33 -4.32
N LYS A 34 -2.35 -4.95 -4.69
CA LYS A 34 -2.69 -3.63 -5.22
C LYS A 34 -3.75 -3.00 -4.33
N SER A 35 -3.55 -1.73 -4.00
CA SER A 35 -4.39 -0.98 -3.07
C SER A 35 -4.61 0.44 -3.58
N ARG A 36 -5.62 1.13 -3.03
CA ARG A 36 -5.87 2.54 -3.32
C ARG A 36 -6.07 3.32 -2.03
N ILE A 37 -5.32 4.41 -1.89
CA ILE A 37 -5.42 5.34 -0.76
C ILE A 37 -5.92 6.67 -1.31
N LEU A 38 -6.95 7.24 -0.66
CA LEU A 38 -7.42 8.59 -0.95
C LEU A 38 -6.82 9.59 0.03
N GLY A 39 -6.70 10.83 -0.42
CA GLY A 39 -6.17 11.94 0.36
C GLY A 39 -5.12 12.72 -0.43
N GLY A 40 -4.57 13.72 0.25
CA GLY A 40 -3.47 14.49 -0.29
C GLY A 40 -2.19 13.67 -0.48
N ARG A 41 -1.23 14.21 -1.24
CA ARG A 41 -0.01 13.50 -1.66
C ARG A 41 0.81 12.98 -0.49
N GLU A 42 0.96 13.79 0.57
CA GLU A 42 1.66 13.34 1.79
C GLU A 42 0.88 12.27 2.56
N TRP A 43 -0.46 12.38 2.57
CA TRP A 43 -1.31 11.37 3.20
C TRP A 43 -1.19 10.02 2.48
N VAL A 44 -1.21 10.03 1.14
CA VAL A 44 -1.00 8.83 0.32
C VAL A 44 0.38 8.25 0.56
N ARG A 45 1.44 9.07 0.62
CA ARG A 45 2.79 8.61 0.93
C ARG A 45 2.87 7.96 2.31
N LEU A 46 2.35 8.61 3.34
CA LEU A 46 2.37 8.11 4.71
C LEU A 46 1.61 6.77 4.80
N GLY A 47 0.39 6.73 4.27
CA GLY A 47 -0.44 5.52 4.28
C GLY A 47 0.20 4.37 3.48
N ALA A 48 0.87 4.65 2.37
CA ALA A 48 1.58 3.63 1.60
C ALA A 48 2.79 3.05 2.34
N VAL A 49 3.54 3.89 3.07
CA VAL A 49 4.65 3.44 3.92
C VAL A 49 4.14 2.58 5.07
N GLU A 50 3.10 3.03 5.75
CA GLU A 50 2.48 2.28 6.86
C GLU A 50 1.93 0.93 6.38
N MET A 51 1.17 0.92 5.29
CA MET A 51 0.71 -0.31 4.61
C MET A 51 1.88 -1.23 4.26
N GLY A 52 2.97 -0.68 3.72
CA GLY A 52 4.18 -1.42 3.38
C GLY A 52 4.78 -2.16 4.57
N LEU A 53 4.95 -1.45 5.69
CA LEU A 53 5.51 -1.99 6.91
C LEU A 53 4.58 -2.99 7.58
N ASP A 54 3.27 -2.73 7.57
CA ASP A 54 2.26 -3.63 8.13
C ASP A 54 2.16 -4.95 7.34
N CYS A 55 2.16 -4.87 6.00
CA CYS A 55 2.25 -6.04 5.12
C CYS A 55 3.54 -6.83 5.36
N LEU A 56 4.69 -6.16 5.50
CA LEU A 56 5.96 -6.84 5.82
C LEU A 56 5.91 -7.53 7.18
N ARG A 57 5.35 -6.87 8.20
CA ARG A 57 5.17 -7.45 9.53
C ARG A 57 4.29 -8.69 9.48
N ARG A 58 3.14 -8.64 8.79
CA ARG A 58 2.24 -9.79 8.60
C ARG A 58 2.96 -10.93 7.87
N TYR A 59 3.64 -10.62 6.77
CA TYR A 59 4.41 -11.60 6.00
C TYR A 59 5.44 -12.35 6.87
N LEU A 60 6.23 -11.62 7.66
CA LEU A 60 7.22 -12.20 8.57
C LEU A 60 6.60 -13.03 9.71
N GLN A 61 5.32 -12.82 10.01
CA GLN A 61 4.55 -13.57 11.00
C GLN A 61 3.74 -14.73 10.39
N GLY A 62 3.85 -14.97 9.07
CA GLY A 62 3.05 -15.98 8.37
C GLY A 62 1.55 -15.63 8.31
N LEU A 63 1.21 -14.34 8.43
CA LEU A 63 -0.17 -13.83 8.33
C LEU A 63 -0.49 -13.39 6.90
N PRO A 64 -1.78 -13.42 6.49
CA PRO A 64 -2.20 -12.96 5.17
C PRO A 64 -1.78 -11.51 4.88
N VAL A 65 -1.35 -11.23 3.64
CA VAL A 65 -0.89 -9.91 3.19
C VAL A 65 -1.97 -9.16 2.39
N ASP A 66 -2.92 -9.89 1.81
CA ASP A 66 -4.00 -9.42 0.93
C ASP A 66 -5.27 -9.01 1.68
N GLU A 67 -5.32 -9.18 3.00
CA GLU A 67 -6.42 -8.69 3.82
C GLU A 67 -6.59 -7.18 3.68
N ARG A 68 -7.86 -6.78 3.56
CA ARG A 68 -8.21 -5.37 3.40
C ARG A 68 -7.82 -4.63 4.68
N ILE A 69 -7.03 -3.57 4.53
CA ILE A 69 -6.59 -2.72 5.64
C ILE A 69 -7.34 -1.40 5.60
N ASP A 70 -7.41 -0.72 6.75
CA ASP A 70 -8.31 0.43 7.00
C ASP A 70 -8.16 1.61 6.03
N PHE A 71 -7.05 1.66 5.28
CA PHE A 71 -6.73 2.72 4.32
C PHE A 71 -7.31 2.52 2.92
N GLU A 72 -7.90 1.35 2.64
CA GLU A 72 -8.40 1.02 1.30
C GLU A 72 -9.85 1.44 1.10
N LYS A 73 -10.10 2.22 0.04
CA LYS A 73 -11.45 2.36 -0.54
C LYS A 73 -11.63 1.39 -1.71
N VAL A 74 -12.86 0.87 -1.81
CA VAL A 74 -13.37 -0.06 -2.83
C VAL A 74 -13.27 0.54 -4.22
#